data_AF-A0A948M2I0-F1
#
_entry.id   AF-A0A948M2I0-F1
#
_cell.length_a   1.000
_cell.length_b   1.000
_cell.length_c   1.000
_cell.angle_alpha   90.00
_cell.angle_beta   90.00
_cell.angle_gamma   90.00
#
_symmetry.space_group_name_H-M   'P 1'
#
loop_
_entity.id
_entity.type
_entity.pdbx_description
1 polymer ?
#
loop_
_entity_poly.entity_id
_entity_poly.type
_entity_poly.pdbx_seq_one_letter_code
_entity_poly.pdbx_strand_id
1 'polypeptide(L)'
;MRLAGKLFAAILACLAVTAQAADNTLLIRLQPDGKYKVWHTEGETNLAEDELVALEASARPEGGRRIETSAGVASARDTAEGIVITIPDAPRDKALLLDRDGCGALKAWHSEGATQLSDDQLTELVLSALPGGGKRIMLDGLSAKATLMRHGVMVVLWRAPLRRP
;
A
#
# COMPACT_ATOMS: atom_id res chain seq x y z
N MET A 1 43.69 -29.23 -37.55
CA MET A 1 42.30 -29.48 -37.11
C MET A 1 42.16 -28.94 -35.70
N ARG A 2 41.37 -27.87 -35.54
CA ARG A 2 41.20 -27.12 -34.28
C ARG A 2 39.95 -27.66 -33.58
N LEU A 3 40.08 -28.25 -32.40
CA LEU A 3 38.95 -28.45 -31.49
C LEU A 3 39.00 -27.35 -30.43
N ALA A 4 38.31 -26.25 -30.72
CA ALA A 4 37.99 -25.20 -29.76
C ALA A 4 36.89 -25.75 -28.82
N GLY A 5 37.26 -26.01 -27.58
CA GLY A 5 36.37 -26.57 -26.57
C GLY A 5 36.07 -25.58 -25.46
N LYS A 6 34.77 -25.36 -25.26
CA LYS A 6 34.09 -24.84 -24.06
C LYS A 6 34.01 -23.31 -23.93
N LEU A 7 32.94 -22.80 -24.55
CA LEU A 7 32.25 -21.56 -24.21
C LEU A 7 31.87 -21.59 -22.72
N PHE A 8 32.49 -20.75 -21.90
CA PHE A 8 32.03 -20.43 -20.55
C PHE A 8 30.94 -19.37 -20.68
N ALA A 9 29.68 -19.80 -20.76
CA ALA A 9 28.53 -18.89 -20.69
C ALA A 9 28.37 -18.44 -19.24
N ALA A 10 29.03 -17.34 -18.88
CA ALA A 10 28.86 -16.70 -17.58
C ALA A 10 27.48 -16.05 -17.51
N ILE A 11 26.72 -16.55 -16.55
CA ILE A 11 25.37 -16.15 -16.13
C ILE A 11 25.34 -14.63 -15.93
N LEU A 12 24.69 -13.92 -16.84
CA LEU A 12 24.27 -12.54 -16.64
C LEU A 12 23.13 -12.59 -15.63
N ALA A 13 23.47 -12.54 -14.34
CA ALA A 13 22.51 -12.33 -13.28
C ALA A 13 21.82 -10.98 -13.56
N CYS A 14 20.60 -11.05 -14.07
CA CYS A 14 19.68 -9.94 -14.13
C CYS A 14 19.49 -9.43 -12.70
N LEU A 15 20.34 -8.49 -12.29
CA LEU A 15 20.01 -7.50 -11.28
C LEU A 15 18.85 -6.70 -11.86
N ALA A 16 17.65 -7.25 -11.71
CA ALA A 16 16.44 -6.47 -11.73
C ALA A 16 16.54 -5.52 -10.53
N VAL A 17 17.24 -4.40 -10.74
CA VAL A 17 17.01 -3.20 -9.94
C VAL A 17 15.57 -2.85 -10.24
N THR A 18 14.64 -3.37 -9.43
CA THR A 18 13.29 -2.86 -9.38
C THR A 18 13.45 -1.39 -9.09
N ALA A 19 13.18 -0.56 -10.09
CA ALA A 19 13.07 0.88 -9.93
C ALA A 19 11.95 1.10 -8.92
N GLN A 20 12.33 1.16 -7.65
CA GLN A 20 11.42 1.42 -6.55
C GLN A 20 10.88 2.83 -6.79
N ALA A 21 9.57 2.94 -7.04
CA ALA A 21 8.91 4.22 -7.15
C ALA A 21 9.30 5.03 -5.91
N ALA A 22 10.05 6.12 -6.14
CA ALA A 22 10.67 6.90 -5.07
C ALA A 22 9.64 7.69 -4.24
N ASP A 23 8.38 7.70 -4.72
CA ASP A 23 7.26 8.42 -4.16
C ASP A 23 6.19 7.38 -3.76
N ASN A 24 5.88 7.28 -2.47
CA ASN A 24 4.89 6.33 -1.95
C ASN A 24 3.88 7.04 -1.06
N THR A 25 2.63 6.60 -1.09
CA THR A 25 1.58 7.09 -0.20
C THR A 25 1.10 6.01 0.74
N LEU A 26 1.09 6.32 2.03
CA LEU A 26 0.63 5.43 3.09
C LEU A 26 -0.64 5.98 3.73
N LEU A 27 -1.48 5.09 4.22
CA LEU A 27 -2.54 5.40 5.18
C LEU A 27 -2.21 4.69 6.50
N ILE A 28 -1.87 5.48 7.52
CA ILE A 28 -1.53 5.00 8.85
C ILE A 28 -2.75 5.14 9.76
N ARG A 29 -3.09 4.06 10.47
CA ARG A 29 -4.20 4.03 11.42
C ARG A 29 -3.74 3.54 12.77
N LEU A 30 -4.09 4.28 13.82
CA LEU A 30 -3.95 3.81 15.19
C LEU A 30 -5.09 2.82 15.50
N GLN A 31 -4.71 1.63 15.91
CA GLN A 31 -5.61 0.56 16.33
C GLN A 31 -5.95 0.69 17.82
N PRO A 32 -7.07 0.09 18.29
CA PRO A 32 -7.44 0.13 19.71
C PRO A 32 -6.41 -0.45 20.67
N ASP A 33 -5.53 -1.34 20.19
CA ASP A 33 -4.43 -1.93 20.96
C ASP A 33 -3.17 -1.04 21.03
N GLY A 34 -3.23 0.17 20.47
CA GLY A 34 -2.14 1.12 20.43
C GLY A 34 -1.14 0.89 19.29
N LYS A 35 -1.34 -0.11 18.43
CA LYS A 35 -0.46 -0.38 17.29
C LYS A 35 -0.88 0.38 16.05
N TYR A 36 0.02 0.48 15.08
CA TYR A 36 -0.29 1.02 13.77
C TYR A 36 -0.67 -0.08 12.77
N LYS A 37 -1.78 0.12 12.08
CA LYS A 37 -2.06 -0.55 10.80
C LYS A 37 -1.67 0.41 9.68
N VAL A 38 -0.77 -0.03 8.82
CA VAL A 38 -0.35 0.71 7.64
C VAL A 38 -1.00 0.08 6.41
N TRP A 39 -1.60 0.93 5.58
CA TRP A 39 -2.07 0.57 4.25
C TRP A 39 -1.27 1.33 3.20
N HIS A 40 -1.11 0.74 2.03
CA HIS A 40 -0.23 1.24 0.96
C HIS A 40 -1.04 1.57 -0.29
N THR A 41 -0.60 2.54 -1.10
CA THR A 41 -1.19 2.73 -2.45
C THR A 41 -0.71 1.71 -3.46
N GLU A 42 0.36 0.98 -3.16
CA GLU A 42 0.91 -0.08 -3.99
C GLU A 42 0.77 -1.42 -3.27
N GLY A 43 0.44 -2.47 -4.01
CA GLY A 43 0.36 -3.84 -3.52
C GLY A 43 0.29 -4.83 -4.69
N GLU A 44 0.40 -6.12 -4.38
CA GLU A 44 0.44 -7.18 -5.41
C GLU A 44 -0.96 -7.53 -5.92
N THR A 45 -1.97 -7.46 -5.06
CA THR A 45 -3.35 -7.75 -5.43
C THR A 45 -3.90 -6.59 -6.24
N ASN A 46 -4.32 -6.83 -7.48
CA ASN A 46 -5.01 -5.83 -8.29
C ASN A 46 -6.36 -6.37 -8.73
N LEU A 47 -7.44 -5.72 -8.31
CA LEU A 47 -8.82 -6.05 -8.69
C LEU A 47 -9.33 -4.98 -9.64
N ALA A 48 -10.12 -5.40 -10.64
CA ALA A 48 -10.77 -4.45 -11.53
C ALA A 48 -11.83 -3.62 -10.80
N GLU A 49 -12.11 -2.42 -11.30
CA GLU A 49 -13.02 -1.48 -10.63
C GLU A 49 -14.43 -2.06 -10.45
N ASP A 50 -14.94 -2.81 -11.42
CA ASP A 50 -16.23 -3.49 -11.34
C ASP A 50 -16.26 -4.58 -10.27
N GLU A 51 -15.15 -5.31 -10.06
CA GLU A 51 -14.98 -6.26 -8.97
C GLU A 51 -15.01 -5.55 -7.61
N LEU A 52 -14.32 -4.41 -7.49
CA LEU A 52 -14.32 -3.58 -6.28
C LEU A 52 -15.72 -3.04 -5.97
N VAL A 53 -16.45 -2.54 -6.98
CA VAL A 53 -17.85 -2.09 -6.84
C VAL A 53 -18.77 -3.23 -6.40
N ALA A 54 -18.63 -4.42 -7.00
CA ALA A 54 -19.44 -5.58 -6.64
C ALA A 54 -19.20 -6.03 -5.20
N LEU A 55 -17.94 -6.02 -4.76
CA LEU A 55 -17.54 -6.31 -3.39
C LEU A 55 -18.07 -5.25 -2.42
N GLU A 56 -17.89 -3.97 -2.71
CA GLU A 56 -18.40 -2.85 -1.92
C GLU A 56 -19.92 -2.94 -1.73
N ALA A 57 -20.66 -3.18 -2.80
CA ALA A 57 -22.12 -3.34 -2.77
C ALA A 57 -22.58 -4.54 -1.92
N SER A 58 -21.74 -5.57 -1.81
CA SER A 58 -22.03 -6.77 -1.01
C SER A 58 -21.68 -6.61 0.47
N ALA A 59 -20.98 -5.55 0.86
CA ALA A 59 -20.40 -5.40 2.18
C ALA A 59 -21.47 -5.38 3.29
N ARG A 60 -21.17 -6.11 4.37
CA ARG A 60 -21.99 -6.19 5.59
C ARG A 60 -21.09 -6.27 6.82
N PRO A 61 -21.54 -5.85 8.01
CA PRO A 61 -20.76 -5.95 9.25
C PRO A 61 -20.31 -7.38 9.58
N GLU A 62 -21.15 -8.38 9.34
CA GLU A 62 -20.89 -9.81 9.55
C GLU A 62 -19.97 -10.42 8.47
N GLY A 63 -19.76 -9.71 7.37
CA GLY A 63 -19.11 -10.19 6.16
C GLY A 63 -20.10 -10.38 5.02
N GLY A 64 -19.76 -9.80 3.87
CA GLY A 64 -20.56 -9.84 2.65
C GLY A 64 -20.49 -11.17 1.91
N ARG A 65 -21.13 -11.19 0.74
CA ARG A 65 -21.12 -12.36 -0.15
C ARG A 65 -19.70 -12.67 -0.61
N ARG A 66 -19.39 -13.96 -0.77
CA ARG A 66 -18.17 -14.40 -1.46
C ARG A 66 -18.34 -14.23 -2.96
N ILE A 67 -17.39 -13.54 -3.59
CA ILE A 67 -17.40 -13.20 -5.01
C ILE A 67 -16.10 -13.72 -5.62
N GLU A 68 -16.20 -14.45 -6.73
CA GLU A 68 -15.05 -14.86 -7.52
C GLU A 68 -14.44 -13.62 -8.19
N THR A 69 -13.14 -13.37 -8.01
CA THR A 69 -12.43 -12.28 -8.67
C THR A 69 -11.19 -12.78 -9.40
N SER A 70 -10.55 -11.88 -10.14
CA SER A 70 -9.25 -12.08 -10.77
C SER A 70 -8.13 -12.49 -9.79
N ALA A 71 -8.26 -12.19 -8.50
CA ALA A 71 -7.29 -12.55 -7.45
C ALA A 71 -7.74 -13.74 -6.57
N GLY A 72 -8.84 -14.41 -6.93
CA GLY A 72 -9.42 -15.52 -6.17
C GLY A 72 -10.74 -15.15 -5.49
N VAL A 73 -11.20 -15.99 -4.56
CA VAL A 73 -12.47 -15.74 -3.86
C VAL A 73 -12.28 -14.62 -2.85
N ALA A 74 -13.02 -13.53 -3.03
CA ALA A 74 -12.99 -12.35 -2.17
C ALA A 74 -14.30 -12.18 -1.40
N SER A 75 -14.24 -11.49 -0.26
CA SER A 75 -15.43 -11.03 0.47
C SER A 75 -15.17 -9.68 1.12
N ALA A 76 -16.19 -8.84 1.22
CA ALA A 76 -16.08 -7.49 1.79
C ALA A 76 -16.82 -7.39 3.11
N ARG A 77 -16.21 -6.77 4.12
CA ARG A 77 -16.84 -6.47 5.41
C ARG A 77 -16.93 -4.97 5.60
N ASP A 78 -18.09 -4.50 6.02
CA ASP A 78 -18.27 -3.12 6.48
C ASP A 78 -17.76 -3.02 7.93
N THR A 79 -16.80 -2.15 8.17
CA THR A 79 -16.17 -2.01 9.49
C THR A 79 -16.19 -0.54 9.91
N ALA A 80 -15.93 -0.27 11.18
CA ALA A 80 -15.71 1.10 11.66
C ALA A 80 -14.56 1.81 10.91
N GLU A 81 -13.70 1.04 10.23
CA GLU A 81 -12.57 1.54 9.47
C GLU A 81 -12.93 1.96 8.04
N GLY A 82 -14.01 1.41 7.50
CA GLY A 82 -14.31 1.41 6.08
C GLY A 82 -14.60 -0.01 5.61
N ILE A 83 -14.71 -0.20 4.30
CA ILE A 83 -14.99 -1.52 3.72
C ILE A 83 -13.66 -2.25 3.52
N VAL A 84 -13.49 -3.37 4.22
CA VAL A 84 -12.30 -4.23 4.10
C VAL A 84 -12.63 -5.45 3.26
N ILE A 85 -11.94 -5.60 2.13
CA ILE A 85 -11.96 -6.79 1.30
C ILE A 85 -10.91 -7.77 1.83
N THR A 86 -11.27 -9.05 1.92
CA THR A 86 -10.35 -10.16 2.23
C THR A 86 -10.34 -11.16 1.08
N ILE A 87 -9.15 -11.59 0.68
CA ILE A 87 -8.89 -12.50 -0.44
C ILE A 87 -7.97 -13.62 0.08
N PRO A 88 -8.52 -14.67 0.74
CA PRO A 88 -7.72 -15.65 1.46
C PRO A 88 -6.73 -16.41 0.59
N ASP A 89 -7.10 -16.63 -0.67
CA ASP A 89 -6.39 -17.45 -1.65
C ASP A 89 -5.31 -16.67 -2.42
N ALA A 90 -5.25 -15.34 -2.29
CA ALA A 90 -4.17 -14.55 -2.88
C ALA A 90 -2.81 -14.98 -2.28
N PRO A 91 -1.71 -14.99 -3.04
CA PRO A 91 -0.41 -15.40 -2.50
C PRO A 91 0.15 -14.39 -1.48
N ARG A 92 -0.14 -13.10 -1.68
CA ARG A 92 0.26 -11.94 -0.85
C ARG A 92 -0.85 -10.90 -0.86
N ASP A 93 -0.70 -9.86 -0.05
CA ASP A 93 -1.61 -8.71 -0.01
C ASP A 93 -3.09 -9.12 0.05
N LYS A 94 -3.41 -9.93 1.05
CA LYS A 94 -4.69 -10.63 1.19
C LYS A 94 -5.85 -9.75 1.65
N ALA A 95 -5.60 -8.46 1.87
CA ALA A 95 -6.63 -7.55 2.31
C ALA A 95 -6.48 -6.17 1.66
N LEU A 96 -7.61 -5.59 1.27
CA LEU A 96 -7.69 -4.24 0.73
C LEU A 96 -8.67 -3.42 1.58
N LEU A 97 -8.34 -2.18 1.86
CA LEU A 97 -9.27 -1.20 2.43
C LEU A 97 -9.79 -0.31 1.29
N LEU A 98 -11.10 -0.26 1.13
CA LEU A 98 -11.73 0.65 0.19
C LEU A 98 -11.95 2.02 0.82
N ASP A 99 -11.69 3.04 0.01
CA ASP A 99 -12.00 4.44 0.28
C ASP A 99 -12.62 5.07 -0.98
N ARG A 100 -13.37 6.15 -0.81
CA ARG A 100 -13.87 6.97 -1.93
C ARG A 100 -13.20 8.32 -1.88
N ASP A 101 -12.61 8.73 -2.99
CA ASP A 101 -12.02 10.06 -3.09
C ASP A 101 -13.10 11.16 -3.16
N GLY A 102 -12.66 12.42 -3.19
CA GLY A 102 -13.57 13.57 -3.26
C GLY A 102 -14.42 13.64 -4.54
N CYS A 103 -14.06 12.88 -5.58
CA CYS A 103 -14.81 12.74 -6.82
C CYS A 103 -15.74 11.51 -6.82
N GLY A 104 -15.66 10.67 -5.77
CA GLY A 104 -16.43 9.44 -5.63
C GLY A 104 -15.79 8.23 -6.30
N ALA A 105 -14.57 8.34 -6.84
CA ALA A 105 -13.87 7.19 -7.40
C ALA A 105 -13.40 6.25 -6.28
N LEU A 106 -13.45 4.94 -6.54
CA LEU A 106 -12.97 3.94 -5.59
C LEU A 106 -11.44 3.91 -5.59
N LYS A 107 -10.90 3.94 -4.37
CA LYS A 107 -9.48 3.74 -4.11
C LYS A 107 -9.32 2.50 -3.24
N ALA A 108 -8.47 1.58 -3.66
CA ALA A 108 -8.05 0.45 -2.85
C ALA A 108 -6.70 0.77 -2.18
N TRP A 109 -6.62 0.49 -0.88
CA TRP A 109 -5.39 0.54 -0.12
C TRP A 109 -4.97 -0.88 0.27
N HIS A 110 -3.70 -1.20 0.06
CA HIS A 110 -3.15 -2.53 0.18
C HIS A 110 -2.64 -2.80 1.60
N SER A 111 -2.87 -4.01 2.09
CA SER A 111 -2.46 -4.42 3.43
C SER A 111 -0.96 -4.71 3.53
N GLU A 112 -0.31 -4.94 2.40
CA GLU A 112 1.12 -5.16 2.23
C GLU A 112 1.65 -4.18 1.18
N GLY A 113 2.90 -3.73 1.35
CA GLY A 113 3.56 -2.83 0.40
C GLY A 113 5.07 -2.76 0.64
N ALA A 114 5.77 -2.12 -0.28
CA ALA A 114 7.24 -2.09 -0.28
C ALA A 114 7.85 -1.20 0.83
N THR A 115 7.08 -0.25 1.37
CA THR A 115 7.58 0.66 2.39
C THR A 115 7.49 0.03 3.77
N GLN A 116 8.64 -0.08 4.43
CA GLN A 116 8.73 -0.48 5.82
C GLN A 116 9.25 0.72 6.63
N LEU A 117 8.46 1.17 7.59
CA LEU A 117 8.82 2.21 8.56
C LEU A 117 8.80 1.56 9.95
N SER A 118 9.69 2.01 10.84
CA SER A 118 9.65 1.59 12.23
C SER A 118 8.46 2.22 12.97
N ASP A 119 8.07 1.63 14.10
CA ASP A 119 7.00 2.18 14.95
C ASP A 119 7.31 3.62 15.41
N ASP A 120 8.58 3.94 15.66
CA ASP A 120 9.02 5.30 16.01
C ASP A 120 8.78 6.29 14.86
N GLN A 121 9.10 5.88 13.63
CA GLN A 121 8.87 6.69 12.43
C GLN A 121 7.38 6.87 12.14
N LEU A 122 6.57 5.83 12.33
CA LEU A 122 5.11 5.90 12.23
C LEU A 122 4.55 6.86 13.28
N THR A 123 5.06 6.80 14.51
CA THR A 123 4.67 7.70 15.61
C THR A 123 4.99 9.15 15.25
N GLU A 124 6.19 9.44 14.78
CA GLU A 124 6.60 10.79 14.37
C GLU A 124 5.68 11.34 13.27
N LEU A 125 5.36 10.52 12.27
CA LEU A 125 4.43 10.89 11.20
C LEU A 125 3.05 11.22 11.73
N VAL A 126 2.49 10.36 12.59
CA VAL A 126 1.17 10.56 13.18
C VAL A 126 1.12 11.82 14.03
N LEU A 127 2.16 12.10 14.84
CA LEU A 127 2.25 13.30 15.67
C LEU A 127 2.45 14.59 14.83
N SER A 128 3.07 14.47 13.65
CA SER A 128 3.28 15.61 12.75
C SER A 128 2.04 16.00 11.93
N ALA A 129 1.03 15.12 11.88
CA ALA A 129 -0.11 15.26 11.00
C ALA A 129 -1.05 16.39 11.42
N LEU A 130 -1.43 17.24 10.46
CA LEU A 130 -2.43 18.30 10.64
C LEU A 130 -3.48 18.25 9.53
N PRO A 131 -4.70 18.80 9.76
CA PRO A 131 -5.64 19.07 8.68
C PRO A 131 -4.98 19.96 7.60
N GLY A 132 -5.09 19.58 6.33
CA GLY A 132 -4.43 20.28 5.21
C GLY A 132 -2.92 20.00 5.06
N GLY A 133 -2.36 19.15 5.92
CA GLY A 133 -1.01 18.63 5.83
C GLY A 133 -0.03 19.35 6.75
N GLY A 134 0.67 18.56 7.57
CA GLY A 134 1.66 19.00 8.53
C GLY A 134 2.96 19.52 7.92
N LYS A 135 3.93 19.79 8.79
CA LYS A 135 5.27 20.16 8.36
C LYS A 135 5.93 19.00 7.62
N ARG A 136 6.80 19.33 6.65
CA ARG A 136 7.66 18.33 6.04
C ARG A 136 8.69 17.85 7.06
N ILE A 137 8.79 16.54 7.25
CA ILE A 137 9.82 15.89 8.06
C ILE A 137 10.74 15.06 7.17
N MET A 138 11.89 14.65 7.72
CA MET A 138 12.87 13.79 7.04
C MET A 138 13.02 12.49 7.81
N LEU A 139 12.84 11.36 7.13
CA LEU A 139 12.97 10.01 7.67
C LEU A 139 13.96 9.24 6.80
N ASP A 140 15.15 8.95 7.32
CA ASP A 140 16.18 8.13 6.64
C ASP A 140 16.44 8.49 5.16
N GLY A 141 16.45 9.80 4.85
CA GLY A 141 16.66 10.31 3.49
C GLY A 141 15.40 10.45 2.62
N LEU A 142 14.24 10.03 3.12
CA LEU A 142 12.93 10.35 2.54
C LEU A 142 12.37 11.62 3.18
N SER A 143 11.85 12.52 2.35
CA SER A 143 10.94 13.55 2.83
C SER A 143 9.55 12.94 3.02
N ALA A 144 8.87 13.37 4.07
CA ALA A 144 7.51 12.96 4.35
C ALA A 144 6.62 14.16 4.68
N LYS A 145 5.35 14.08 4.30
CA LYS A 145 4.31 15.02 4.75
C LYS A 145 3.07 14.23 5.14
N ALA A 146 2.68 14.36 6.40
CA ALA A 146 1.52 13.70 6.96
C ALA A 146 0.31 14.63 7.00
N THR A 147 -0.85 14.12 6.57
CA THR A 147 -2.13 14.83 6.55
C THR A 147 -3.15 14.04 7.34
N LEU A 148 -3.81 14.69 8.30
CA LEU A 148 -4.89 14.06 9.05
C LEU A 148 -6.16 13.99 8.18
N MET A 149 -6.68 12.79 8.00
CA MET A 149 -7.87 12.46 7.19
C MET A 149 -8.93 11.78 8.06
N ARG A 150 -10.14 11.62 7.52
CA ARG A 150 -11.25 10.92 8.20
C ARG A 150 -10.88 9.50 8.63
N HIS A 151 -10.17 8.77 7.76
CA HIS A 151 -9.87 7.34 7.96
C HIS A 151 -8.49 7.08 8.60
N GLY A 152 -7.74 8.13 8.95
CA GLY A 152 -6.39 7.99 9.52
C GLY A 152 -5.44 9.11 9.08
N VAL A 153 -4.14 8.84 9.12
CA VAL A 153 -3.11 9.77 8.66
C VAL A 153 -2.62 9.33 7.29
N MET A 154 -2.85 10.17 6.27
CA MET A 154 -2.28 9.96 4.95
C MET A 154 -0.88 10.57 4.90
N VAL A 155 0.11 9.77 4.53
CA VAL A 155 1.51 10.21 4.41
C VAL A 155 1.95 10.08 2.97
N VAL A 156 2.47 11.17 2.42
CA VAL A 156 3.21 11.13 1.16
C VAL A 156 4.69 11.11 1.49
N LEU A 157 5.40 10.11 0.98
CA LEU A 157 6.85 9.93 1.07
C LEU A 157 7.45 10.20 -0.29
N TRP A 158 8.59 10.88 -0.34
CA TRP A 158 9.33 11.09 -1.59
C TRP A 158 10.83 11.27 -1.31
N ARG A 159 11.67 10.94 -2.29
CA ARG A 159 13.10 11.29 -2.20
C ARG A 159 13.27 12.79 -2.43
N ALA A 160 13.84 13.49 -1.45
CA ALA A 160 14.19 14.88 -1.64
C ALA A 160 15.26 14.99 -2.76
N PRO A 161 15.12 15.92 -3.72
CA PRO A 161 16.19 16.17 -4.67
C PRO A 161 17.43 16.61 -3.90
N LEU A 162 18.57 15.93 -4.14
CA LEU A 162 19.87 16.38 -3.66
C LEU A 162 20.08 17.80 -4.17
N ARG A 163 20.09 18.79 -3.27
CA ARG A 163 20.50 20.15 -3.65
C ARG A 163 21.94 20.05 -4.14
N ARG A 164 22.17 20.32 -5.43
CA ARG A 164 23.53 20.53 -5.92
C ARG A 164 24.10 21.77 -5.21
N PRO A 165 25.37 21.72 -4.76
CA PRO A 165 26.03 22.86 -4.14
C PRO A 165 26.13 24.06 -5.09
#